data_AF-A0A7C8QCB3-F1
#
_entry.id   AF-A0A7C8QCB3-F1
#
_cell.length_a   1.000
_cell.length_b   1.000
_cell.length_c   1.000
_cell.angle_alpha   90.00
_cell.angle_beta   90.00
_cell.angle_gamma   90.00
#
_symmetry.space_group_name_H-M   'P 1'
#
loop_
_entity.id
_entity.type
_entity.pdbx_description
1 polymer ?
#
loop_
_entity_poly.entity_id
_entity_poly.type
_entity_poly.pdbx_seq_one_letter_code
_entity_poly.pdbx_strand_id
1 'polypeptide(L)'
;MYVPVQTLRDENSNPQTQTTGTGFPSSNTLEMPPKRPSKVNEEAPSRRNDEPKRSQEEDRKVKIPPELIAKLVKNFLEDEGTKVSGAATKTVGEYMHLFLTEAVYRAVSNRRDGDPWAKTTNSGLMLEVEDLEKIAPQLLLDF
;
A
#
# COMPACT_ATOMS: atom_id res chain seq x y z
N MET A 1 -0.30 67.33 -18.62
CA MET A 1 1.16 67.43 -18.87
C MET A 1 1.68 66.03 -19.17
N TYR A 2 2.43 65.87 -20.26
CA TYR A 2 3.46 64.81 -20.40
C TYR A 2 4.56 65.07 -19.33
N VAL A 3 5.46 64.15 -18.95
CA VAL A 3 6.21 63.15 -19.75
C VAL A 3 6.63 61.96 -18.84
N PRO A 4 6.71 60.71 -19.34
CA PRO A 4 7.48 59.65 -18.69
C PRO A 4 8.98 59.76 -19.01
N VAL A 5 9.85 59.20 -18.16
CA VAL A 5 11.30 59.09 -18.40
C VAL A 5 11.67 57.63 -18.71
N GLN A 6 12.34 57.43 -19.84
CA GLN A 6 12.91 56.16 -20.31
C GLN A 6 14.46 56.19 -20.20
N THR A 7 15.14 55.21 -20.82
CA THR A 7 16.61 55.05 -21.03
C THR A 7 17.37 54.33 -19.91
N LEU A 8 18.32 53.39 -20.14
CA LEU A 8 18.85 52.63 -21.31
C LEU A 8 19.23 51.21 -20.77
N ARG A 9 19.04 50.06 -21.45
CA ARG A 9 19.77 49.44 -22.58
C ARG A 9 21.31 49.36 -22.44
N ASP A 10 21.79 48.12 -22.34
CA ASP A 10 23.05 47.52 -22.87
C ASP A 10 22.80 45.99 -22.76
N GLU A 11 22.75 45.14 -23.80
CA GLU A 11 23.78 44.73 -24.78
C GLU A 11 25.16 44.44 -24.18
N ASN A 12 25.59 43.18 -24.15
CA ASN A 12 26.60 42.66 -25.10
C ASN A 12 26.91 41.13 -24.96
N SER A 13 26.98 40.47 -26.12
CA SER A 13 27.73 39.28 -26.57
C SER A 13 28.44 38.27 -25.64
N ASN A 14 28.18 36.99 -25.96
CA ASN A 14 29.09 35.83 -25.87
C ASN A 14 30.32 36.00 -26.80
N PRO A 15 31.47 35.34 -26.55
CA PRO A 15 31.82 34.23 -27.47
C PRO A 15 32.59 33.02 -26.88
N GLN A 16 32.16 31.84 -27.35
CA GLN A 16 32.88 30.58 -27.67
C GLN A 16 34.32 30.29 -27.18
N THR A 17 34.49 29.04 -26.69
CA THR A 17 35.28 27.93 -27.30
C THR A 17 34.59 26.61 -26.87
N GLN A 18 34.16 25.66 -27.72
CA GLN A 18 34.88 24.76 -28.66
C GLN A 18 35.97 23.94 -27.94
N THR A 19 36.07 22.60 -28.02
CA THR A 19 36.02 21.73 -29.22
C THR A 19 35.60 20.25 -28.97
N THR A 20 35.04 19.61 -30.01
CA THR A 20 35.18 18.19 -30.51
C THR A 20 35.48 17.01 -29.55
N GLY A 21 34.94 15.78 -29.75
CA GLY A 21 34.02 15.28 -30.77
C GLY A 21 34.01 13.74 -30.90
N THR A 22 32.97 13.22 -31.59
CA THR A 22 32.94 12.03 -32.51
C THR A 22 33.42 10.64 -32.06
N GLY A 23 32.68 9.57 -32.41
CA GLY A 23 33.00 8.18 -32.04
C GLY A 23 32.65 7.10 -33.09
N PHE A 24 32.56 5.83 -32.63
CA PHE A 24 32.34 4.56 -33.36
C PHE A 24 33.57 4.08 -34.21
N PRO A 25 33.70 2.79 -34.64
CA PRO A 25 32.77 1.64 -34.49
C PRO A 25 33.38 0.24 -34.08
N SER A 26 32.49 -0.64 -33.58
CA SER A 26 32.26 -2.09 -33.90
C SER A 26 33.36 -3.18 -34.10
N SER A 27 33.03 -4.36 -33.53
CA SER A 27 33.20 -5.75 -34.06
C SER A 27 34.42 -6.65 -33.74
N ASN A 28 34.12 -7.78 -33.06
CA ASN A 28 34.65 -9.16 -33.15
C ASN A 28 36.17 -9.47 -33.28
N THR A 29 36.64 -10.51 -32.56
CA THR A 29 36.98 -11.86 -33.13
C THR A 29 37.55 -12.84 -32.07
N LEU A 30 36.81 -13.93 -31.83
CA LEU A 30 37.17 -15.33 -31.50
C LEU A 30 38.13 -15.76 -30.34
N GLU A 31 37.76 -16.94 -29.80
CA GLU A 31 38.55 -18.02 -29.16
C GLU A 31 38.81 -18.11 -27.63
N MET A 32 38.71 -19.37 -27.17
CA MET A 32 38.87 -19.97 -25.83
C MET A 32 39.49 -21.38 -26.06
N PRO A 33 39.96 -22.15 -25.04
CA PRO A 33 40.60 -21.82 -23.77
C PRO A 33 42.02 -22.47 -23.73
N PRO A 34 42.37 -23.53 -22.94
CA PRO A 34 42.35 -23.69 -21.48
C PRO A 34 43.73 -24.04 -20.84
N LYS A 35 43.93 -23.66 -19.57
CA LYS A 35 44.68 -24.50 -18.59
C LYS A 35 44.35 -24.13 -17.12
N ARG A 36 43.63 -25.02 -16.44
CA ARG A 36 43.71 -25.24 -14.97
C ARG A 36 44.82 -26.28 -14.71
N PRO A 37 45.32 -26.51 -13.47
CA PRO A 37 44.75 -26.10 -12.18
C PRO A 37 45.73 -25.53 -11.12
N SER A 38 45.21 -24.76 -10.17
CA SER A 38 45.68 -24.73 -8.77
C SER A 38 44.49 -24.50 -7.85
N LYS A 39 44.39 -25.26 -6.74
CA LYS A 39 43.38 -25.05 -5.71
C LYS A 39 43.88 -23.99 -4.71
N VAL A 40 43.02 -23.04 -4.35
CA VAL A 40 43.02 -22.44 -3.00
C VAL A 40 41.58 -22.45 -2.53
N ASN A 41 41.35 -23.02 -1.35
CA ASN A 41 40.06 -23.01 -0.66
C ASN A 41 39.96 -21.68 0.09
N GLU A 42 38.99 -20.84 -0.24
CA GLU A 42 38.58 -19.72 0.61
C GLU A 42 37.09 -19.88 0.91
N GLU A 43 36.78 -20.35 2.12
CA GLU A 43 35.42 -20.36 2.64
C GLU A 43 34.96 -18.92 2.87
N ALA A 44 34.11 -18.41 1.98
CA ALA A 44 33.39 -17.18 2.25
C ALA A 44 32.46 -17.38 3.46
N PRO A 45 32.52 -16.52 4.50
CA PRO A 45 31.67 -16.69 5.67
C PRO A 45 30.21 -16.50 5.28
N SER A 46 29.43 -17.58 5.41
CA SER A 46 27.98 -17.55 5.19
C SER A 46 27.35 -16.52 6.13
N ARG A 47 26.89 -15.41 5.56
CA ARG A 47 26.13 -14.40 6.29
C ARG A 47 24.81 -15.04 6.71
N ARG A 48 24.75 -15.45 7.98
CA ARG A 48 23.47 -15.74 8.64
C ARG A 48 22.65 -14.46 8.63
N ASN A 49 21.67 -14.42 7.75
CA ASN A 49 20.58 -13.46 7.84
C ASN A 49 19.75 -13.87 9.06
N ASP A 50 20.14 -13.40 10.24
CA ASP A 50 19.26 -13.33 11.41
C ASP A 50 18.23 -12.22 11.15
N GLU A 51 17.37 -12.47 10.17
CA GLU A 51 16.18 -11.69 9.91
C GLU A 51 15.26 -11.85 11.13
N PRO A 52 14.78 -10.76 11.75
CA PRO A 52 13.94 -10.87 12.93
C PRO A 52 12.69 -11.68 12.56
N LYS A 53 12.52 -12.83 13.20
CA LYS A 53 11.28 -13.61 13.13
C LYS A 53 10.14 -12.76 13.69
N ARG A 54 9.53 -11.95 12.83
CA ARG A 54 8.25 -11.29 13.10
C ARG A 54 7.31 -12.38 13.58
N SER A 55 6.88 -12.27 14.84
CA SER A 55 6.14 -13.33 15.48
C SER A 55 4.85 -13.57 14.70
N GLN A 56 4.49 -14.83 14.48
CA GLN A 56 3.26 -15.25 13.79
C GLN A 56 1.98 -14.80 14.53
N GLU A 57 2.13 -14.02 15.59
CA GLU A 57 1.07 -13.43 16.40
C GLU A 57 0.66 -12.04 15.91
N GLU A 58 1.56 -11.26 15.31
CA GLU A 58 1.23 -9.91 14.80
C GLU A 58 0.41 -9.93 13.51
N ASP A 59 0.59 -10.97 12.67
CA ASP A 59 -0.22 -11.18 11.46
C ASP A 59 -1.43 -12.09 11.72
N ARG A 60 -1.87 -12.23 12.98
CA ARG A 60 -3.23 -12.70 13.30
C ARG A 60 -4.22 -11.61 12.86
N LYS A 61 -4.51 -11.57 11.54
CA LYS A 61 -5.59 -10.77 10.96
C LYS A 61 -6.82 -10.97 11.85
N VAL A 62 -7.29 -9.90 12.51
CA VAL A 62 -8.36 -10.00 13.50
C VAL A 62 -9.60 -10.52 12.79
N LYS A 63 -9.89 -11.81 13.01
CA LYS A 63 -10.98 -12.55 12.36
C LYS A 63 -11.98 -12.98 13.42
N ILE A 64 -13.25 -12.86 13.08
CA ILE A 64 -14.35 -13.29 13.95
C ILE A 64 -14.24 -14.83 14.12
N PRO A 65 -14.23 -15.36 15.35
CA PRO A 65 -14.16 -16.81 15.56
C PRO A 65 -15.32 -17.55 14.88
N PRO A 66 -15.06 -18.66 14.15
CA PRO A 66 -16.11 -19.34 13.39
C PRO A 66 -17.23 -19.91 14.27
N GLU A 67 -16.92 -20.28 15.53
CA GLU A 67 -17.94 -20.69 16.50
C GLU A 67 -18.89 -19.55 16.89
N LEU A 68 -18.41 -18.31 16.92
CA LEU A 68 -19.25 -17.14 17.20
C LEU A 68 -20.19 -16.89 16.01
N ILE A 69 -19.69 -16.98 14.77
CA ILE A 69 -20.53 -16.90 13.57
C ILE A 69 -21.61 -18.00 13.58
N ALA A 70 -21.24 -19.25 13.89
CA ALA A 70 -22.20 -20.35 13.97
C ALA A 70 -23.31 -20.11 15.01
N LYS A 71 -22.95 -19.58 16.20
CA LYS A 71 -23.91 -19.22 17.25
C LYS A 71 -24.81 -18.04 16.84
N LEU A 72 -24.22 -16.98 16.28
CA LEU A 72 -24.97 -15.82 15.78
C LEU A 72 -25.99 -16.24 14.72
N VAL A 73 -25.56 -16.95 13.67
CA VAL A 73 -26.47 -17.40 12.61
C VAL A 73 -27.56 -18.29 13.19
N LYS A 74 -27.24 -19.27 14.05
CA LYS A 74 -28.26 -20.14 14.67
C LYS A 74 -29.32 -19.34 15.46
N ASN A 75 -28.92 -18.28 16.16
CA ASN A 75 -29.84 -17.46 16.96
C ASN A 75 -30.85 -16.65 16.12
N PHE A 76 -30.60 -16.45 14.82
CA PHE A 76 -31.50 -15.73 13.91
C PHE A 76 -32.24 -16.65 12.91
N LEU A 77 -32.15 -17.97 13.07
CA LEU A 77 -32.95 -18.93 12.32
C LEU A 77 -34.22 -19.28 13.10
N GLU A 78 -35.37 -19.25 12.43
CA GLU A 78 -36.68 -19.56 13.04
C GLU A 78 -36.83 -21.05 13.39
N ASP A 79 -36.19 -21.94 12.62
CA ASP A 79 -36.19 -23.38 12.82
C ASP A 79 -34.92 -23.88 13.53
N GLU A 80 -35.07 -24.42 14.74
CA GLU A 80 -33.98 -25.02 15.52
C GLU A 80 -33.34 -26.25 14.84
N GLY A 81 -34.07 -26.90 13.93
CA GLY A 81 -33.59 -28.03 13.13
C GLY A 81 -32.64 -27.65 12.00
N THR A 82 -32.59 -26.38 11.61
CA THR A 82 -31.79 -25.91 10.48
C THR A 82 -30.29 -25.97 10.79
N LYS A 83 -29.53 -26.59 9.89
CA LYS A 83 -28.09 -26.82 10.02
C LYS A 83 -27.32 -26.02 8.99
N VAL A 84 -26.38 -25.20 9.46
CA VAL A 84 -25.45 -24.44 8.61
C VAL A 84 -24.18 -25.28 8.39
N SER A 85 -23.74 -25.42 7.14
CA SER A 85 -22.51 -26.16 6.82
C SER A 85 -21.26 -25.38 7.27
N GLY A 86 -20.18 -26.07 7.62
CA GLY A 86 -18.93 -25.41 8.01
C GLY A 86 -18.35 -24.48 6.93
N ALA A 87 -18.59 -24.79 5.66
CA ALA A 87 -18.25 -23.92 4.53
C ALA A 87 -19.10 -22.64 4.54
N ALA A 88 -20.42 -22.74 4.75
CA ALA A 88 -21.30 -21.58 4.85
C ALA A 88 -20.94 -20.70 6.06
N THR A 89 -20.69 -21.27 7.23
CA THR A 89 -20.21 -20.55 8.43
C THR A 89 -18.92 -19.77 8.13
N LYS A 90 -17.97 -20.38 7.40
CA LYS A 90 -16.74 -19.69 6.98
C LYS A 90 -17.04 -18.52 6.03
N THR A 91 -17.91 -18.71 5.04
CA THR A 91 -18.30 -17.65 4.10
C THR A 91 -18.98 -16.48 4.80
N VAL A 92 -19.91 -16.75 5.73
CA VAL A 92 -20.55 -15.70 6.56
C VAL A 92 -19.51 -14.97 7.42
N GLY A 93 -18.48 -15.67 7.92
CA GLY A 93 -17.37 -15.05 8.64
C GLY A 93 -16.56 -14.06 7.80
N GLU A 94 -16.24 -14.39 6.55
CA GLU A 94 -15.55 -13.47 5.63
C GLU A 94 -16.48 -12.32 5.15
N TYR A 95 -17.79 -12.57 4.98
CA TYR A 95 -18.80 -11.54 4.71
C TYR A 95 -18.88 -10.52 5.86
N MET A 96 -18.99 -10.99 7.11
CA MET A 96 -19.00 -10.12 8.29
C MET A 96 -17.67 -9.37 8.47
N HIS A 97 -16.53 -10.00 8.14
CA HIS A 97 -15.24 -9.33 8.09
C HIS A 97 -15.23 -8.18 7.05
N LEU A 98 -15.79 -8.40 5.86
CA LEU A 98 -15.91 -7.38 4.82
C LEU A 98 -16.85 -6.24 5.25
N PHE A 99 -18.03 -6.55 5.79
CA PHE A 99 -18.99 -5.56 6.30
C PHE A 99 -18.37 -4.62 7.34
N LEU A 100 -17.70 -5.17 8.36
CA LEU A 100 -17.02 -4.37 9.39
C LEU A 100 -15.87 -3.54 8.81
N THR A 101 -15.15 -4.11 7.84
CA THR A 101 -14.05 -3.41 7.15
C THR A 101 -14.59 -2.21 6.36
N GLU A 102 -15.64 -2.40 5.56
CA GLU A 102 -16.32 -1.35 4.80
C GLU A 102 -16.90 -0.26 5.71
N ALA A 103 -17.55 -0.64 6.82
CA ALA A 103 -18.09 0.31 7.80
C ALA A 103 -17.01 1.28 8.32
N VAL A 104 -15.84 0.74 8.70
CA VAL A 104 -14.70 1.55 9.15
C VAL A 104 -14.12 2.40 8.01
N TYR A 105 -13.91 1.84 6.82
CA TYR A 105 -13.39 2.61 5.67
C TYR A 105 -14.31 3.78 5.28
N ARG A 106 -15.63 3.57 5.28
CA ARG A 106 -16.61 4.59 4.95
C ARG A 106 -16.69 5.68 6.01
N ALA A 107 -16.70 5.32 7.30
CA ALA A 107 -16.65 6.30 8.39
C ALA A 107 -15.36 7.13 8.35
N VAL A 108 -14.20 6.49 8.11
CA VAL A 108 -12.90 7.15 7.91
C VAL A 108 -12.93 8.11 6.72
N SER A 109 -13.50 7.71 5.57
CA SER A 109 -13.60 8.59 4.40
C SER A 109 -14.53 9.77 4.68
N ASN A 110 -15.73 9.51 5.22
CA ASN A 110 -16.70 10.54 5.56
C ASN A 110 -16.12 11.60 6.50
N ARG A 111 -15.41 11.18 7.56
CA ARG A 111 -14.76 12.11 8.49
C ARG A 111 -13.68 12.94 7.79
N ARG A 112 -12.84 12.30 6.98
CA ARG A 112 -11.82 12.98 6.17
C ARG A 112 -12.45 14.00 5.23
N ASP A 113 -13.57 13.67 4.59
CA ASP A 113 -14.26 14.58 3.67
C ASP A 113 -14.94 15.75 4.39
N GLY A 114 -15.40 15.57 5.63
CA GLY A 114 -15.94 16.63 6.48
C GLY A 114 -14.90 17.52 7.18
N ASP A 115 -13.70 17.01 7.49
CA ASP A 115 -12.65 17.75 8.19
C ASP A 115 -11.35 17.84 7.35
N PRO A 116 -11.02 19.02 6.80
CA PRO A 116 -9.79 19.25 6.04
C PRO A 116 -8.50 18.94 6.82
N TRP A 117 -8.51 19.03 8.15
CA TRP A 117 -7.35 18.71 8.99
C TRP A 117 -7.16 17.18 9.11
N ALA A 118 -8.26 16.43 9.19
CA ALA A 118 -8.25 14.97 9.13
C ALA A 118 -7.73 14.39 7.79
N LYS A 119 -7.73 15.19 6.70
CA LYS A 119 -7.09 14.80 5.42
C LYS A 119 -5.56 14.87 5.44
N THR A 120 -4.98 15.82 6.17
CA THR A 120 -3.54 16.12 6.12
C THR A 120 -2.72 15.38 7.18
N THR A 121 -3.32 14.88 8.26
CA THR A 121 -2.61 14.12 9.30
C THR A 121 -3.18 12.72 9.49
N ASN A 122 -2.34 11.68 9.32
CA ASN A 122 -2.68 10.30 9.70
C ASN A 122 -2.63 10.07 11.22
N SER A 123 -2.12 11.02 12.00
CA SER A 123 -2.02 10.93 13.45
C SER A 123 -3.30 11.40 14.13
N GLY A 124 -3.96 10.51 14.87
CA GLY A 124 -5.08 10.88 15.75
C GLY A 124 -6.46 10.97 15.10
N LEU A 125 -6.69 10.30 13.95
CA LEU A 125 -8.04 10.16 13.40
C LEU A 125 -8.90 9.29 14.34
N MET A 126 -9.65 9.95 15.22
CA MET A 126 -10.71 9.32 16.00
C MET A 126 -11.99 9.25 15.16
N LEU A 127 -12.83 8.25 15.37
CA LEU A 127 -14.17 8.17 14.77
C LEU A 127 -15.20 8.52 15.85
N GLU A 128 -16.18 9.34 15.47
CA GLU A 128 -17.34 9.67 16.31
C GLU A 128 -18.57 8.87 15.87
N VAL A 129 -19.62 8.84 16.70
CA VAL A 129 -20.84 8.06 16.42
C VAL A 129 -21.55 8.60 15.17
N GLU A 130 -21.53 9.93 15.04
CA GLU A 130 -22.05 10.73 13.94
C GLU A 130 -21.38 10.40 12.60
N ASP A 131 -20.13 9.91 12.60
CA ASP A 131 -19.45 9.45 11.37
C ASP A 131 -20.01 8.10 10.88
N LEU A 132 -20.42 7.23 11.81
CA LEU A 132 -21.06 5.95 11.51
C LEU A 132 -22.54 6.14 11.12
N GLU A 133 -23.27 7.00 11.83
CA GLU A 133 -24.69 7.30 11.54
C GLU A 133 -24.90 7.87 10.13
N LYS A 134 -23.99 8.75 9.66
CA LYS A 134 -24.05 9.31 8.29
C LYS A 134 -23.90 8.25 7.21
N ILE A 135 -23.08 7.21 7.43
CA ILE A 135 -22.83 6.16 6.43
C ILE A 135 -23.74 4.94 6.58
N ALA A 136 -24.40 4.78 7.73
CA ALA A 136 -25.26 3.63 8.03
C ALA A 136 -26.38 3.39 7.00
N PRO A 137 -27.13 4.40 6.47
CA PRO A 137 -28.19 4.14 5.50
C PRO A 137 -27.67 3.48 4.21
N GLN A 138 -26.55 3.95 3.65
CA GLN A 138 -25.97 3.36 2.44
C GLN A 138 -25.27 2.03 2.74
N LEU A 139 -24.59 1.92 3.89
CA LEU A 139 -23.97 0.67 4.32
C LEU A 139 -25.00 -0.48 4.45
N LEU A 140 -26.22 -0.17 4.89
CA LEU A 140 -27.32 -1.16 4.99
C LEU A 140 -28.03 -1.45 3.66
N LEU A 141 -27.82 -0.63 2.61
CA LEU A 141 -28.37 -0.88 1.27
C LEU A 141 -27.42 -1.69 0.38
N ASP A 142 -26.12 -1.68 0.69
CA ASP A 142 -25.08 -2.38 -0.07
C ASP A 142 -24.87 -3.86 0.38
N PHE A 143 -25.55 -4.30 1.44
CA PHE A 143 -25.34 -5.58 2.14
C PHE A 143 -26.66 -6.32 2.42
#